data_AF-A0A1C4IW19-F1
#
_entry.id   AF-A0A1C4IW19-F1
#
_cell.length_a   1.000
_cell.length_b   1.000
_cell.length_c   1.000
_cell.angle_alpha   90.00
_cell.angle_beta   90.00
_cell.angle_gamma   90.00
#
_symmetry.space_group_name_H-M   'P 1'
#
loop_
_entity.id
_entity.type
_entity.pdbx_description
1 polymer ?
#
loop_
_entity_poly.entity_id
_entity_poly.type
_entity_poly.pdbx_seq_one_letter_code
_entity_poly.pdbx_strand_id
1 'polypeptide(L)'
;MGWSSANRIFDPIARALQDAHVPAESRRKILGDLIDGLQDGDWDTEDESLEGFLDDPAVVLAFADHGVHLSDRRCCRASLADDPRAQLLSMRSDEVDEAEMVRALDAFVGAPYRERAHLLALLAAMTSGAVLAPAPDVDEPGWQILFLTIGDQQCSWHIAPADIDLFAFVEHVPAIDPRAQWNGHTTDEKYERIAEHTAELAQHCGPECAEMHTETGRCEIARNR
;
A
#
# COMPACT_ATOMS: atom_id res chain seq x y z
N MET A 1 7.57 -47.75 -10.20
CA MET A 1 6.27 -47.60 -9.50
C MET A 1 6.13 -46.12 -9.25
N GLY A 2 5.15 -45.46 -9.87
CA GLY A 2 5.00 -44.00 -9.80
C GLY A 2 4.01 -43.56 -8.74
N TRP A 3 4.43 -42.52 -8.00
CA TRP A 3 3.70 -41.44 -7.35
C TRP A 3 2.58 -41.72 -6.34
N SER A 4 2.81 -41.19 -5.12
CA SER A 4 1.88 -40.52 -4.19
C SER A 4 2.14 -40.98 -2.76
N SER A 5 2.98 -40.27 -1.98
CA SER A 5 3.11 -40.63 -0.55
C SER A 5 3.85 -39.68 0.40
N ALA A 6 4.47 -38.58 -0.01
CA ALA A 6 5.18 -37.73 0.98
C ALA A 6 4.20 -37.12 1.99
N ASN A 7 3.01 -36.71 1.53
CA ASN A 7 1.91 -36.22 2.39
C ASN A 7 1.48 -37.21 3.48
N ARG A 8 1.56 -38.53 3.24
CA ARG A 8 1.25 -39.56 4.25
C ARG A 8 2.25 -39.58 5.42
N ILE A 9 3.43 -39.00 5.22
CA ILE A 9 4.47 -38.87 6.23
C ILE A 9 4.45 -37.46 6.79
N PHE A 10 4.46 -36.44 5.93
CA PHE A 10 4.52 -35.04 6.31
C PHE A 10 3.26 -34.59 7.07
N ASP A 11 2.06 -34.80 6.51
CA ASP A 11 0.82 -34.23 7.07
C ASP A 11 0.52 -34.70 8.50
N PRO A 12 0.65 -35.99 8.86
CA PRO A 12 0.43 -36.43 10.24
C PRO A 12 1.43 -35.80 11.21
N ILE A 13 2.69 -35.60 10.79
CA ILE A 13 3.72 -34.97 11.62
C ILE A 13 3.40 -33.49 11.80
N ALA A 14 3.10 -32.76 10.73
CA ALA A 14 2.73 -31.36 10.78
C ALA A 14 1.51 -31.12 11.70
N ARG A 15 0.44 -31.94 11.56
CA ARG A 15 -0.74 -31.88 12.45
C ARG A 15 -0.38 -32.21 13.89
N ALA A 16 0.41 -33.25 14.15
CA ALA A 16 0.80 -33.60 15.51
C ALA A 16 1.59 -32.47 16.20
N LEU A 17 2.47 -31.77 15.47
CA LEU A 17 3.21 -30.61 15.99
C LEU A 17 2.28 -29.41 16.25
N GLN A 18 1.25 -29.21 15.44
CA GLN A 18 0.21 -28.20 15.68
C GLN A 18 -0.63 -28.54 16.91
N ASP A 19 -1.13 -29.77 17.00
CA ASP A 19 -1.95 -30.26 18.13
C ASP A 19 -1.18 -30.22 19.45
N ALA A 20 0.13 -30.50 19.41
CA ALA A 20 1.04 -30.38 20.55
C ALA A 20 1.43 -28.93 20.87
N HIS A 21 0.95 -27.94 20.11
CA HIS A 21 1.23 -26.52 20.28
C HIS A 21 2.74 -26.22 20.30
N VAL A 22 3.52 -26.92 19.47
CA VAL A 22 4.96 -26.69 19.36
C VAL A 22 5.20 -25.25 18.87
N PRO A 23 6.13 -24.49 19.47
CA PRO A 23 6.43 -23.13 19.02
C PRO A 23 6.79 -23.07 17.53
N ALA A 24 6.37 -22.00 16.85
CA ALA A 24 6.50 -21.86 15.40
C ALA A 24 7.94 -22.03 14.89
N GLU A 25 8.93 -21.48 15.61
CA GLU A 25 10.36 -21.62 15.27
C GLU A 25 10.81 -23.08 15.30
N SER A 26 10.49 -23.80 16.38
CA SER A 26 10.80 -25.22 16.52
C SER A 26 10.05 -26.07 15.49
N ARG A 27 8.79 -25.74 15.20
CA ARG A 27 8.00 -26.45 14.17
C ARG A 27 8.57 -26.22 12.78
N ARG A 28 8.92 -24.98 12.41
CA ARG A 28 9.58 -24.63 11.14
C ARG A 28 10.87 -25.41 10.97
N LYS A 29 11.73 -25.43 11.99
CA LYS A 29 12.98 -26.20 11.95
C LYS A 29 12.73 -27.70 11.75
N ILE A 30 11.86 -28.31 12.57
CA ILE A 30 11.58 -29.76 12.50
C ILE A 30 10.99 -30.15 11.14
N LEU A 31 10.08 -29.33 10.61
CA LEU A 31 9.46 -29.58 9.31
C LEU A 31 10.45 -29.33 8.17
N GLY A 32 11.34 -28.34 8.27
CA GLY A 32 12.43 -28.12 7.32
C GLY A 32 13.38 -29.33 7.24
N ASP A 33 13.85 -29.82 8.39
CA ASP A 33 14.69 -31.02 8.47
C ASP A 33 13.98 -32.25 7.84
N LEU A 34 12.64 -32.32 7.95
CA LEU A 34 11.83 -33.39 7.33
C LEU A 34 11.70 -33.20 5.81
N ILE A 35 11.54 -31.97 5.33
CA ILE A 35 11.46 -31.66 3.89
C ILE A 35 12.77 -32.04 3.21
N ASP A 36 13.92 -31.64 3.76
CA ASP A 36 15.24 -32.03 3.24
C ASP A 36 15.37 -33.55 3.11
N GLY A 37 15.01 -34.29 4.15
CA GLY A 37 15.10 -35.76 4.14
C GLY A 37 14.16 -36.42 3.12
N LEU A 38 13.01 -35.82 2.82
CA LEU A 38 12.09 -36.30 1.80
C LEU A 38 12.60 -35.97 0.39
N GLN A 39 13.19 -34.78 0.19
CA GLN A 39 13.82 -34.38 -1.07
C GLN A 39 15.04 -35.24 -1.41
N ASP A 40 15.93 -35.47 -0.45
CA ASP A 40 17.09 -36.36 -0.59
C ASP A 40 16.65 -37.80 -0.96
N GLY A 41 15.47 -38.20 -0.51
CA GLY A 41 14.87 -39.50 -0.79
C GLY A 41 14.11 -39.58 -2.13
N ASP A 42 14.07 -38.52 -2.94
CA ASP A 42 13.37 -38.43 -4.23
C ASP A 42 11.84 -38.64 -4.09
N TRP A 43 11.22 -37.99 -3.07
CA TRP A 43 9.78 -38.08 -2.81
C TRP A 43 8.98 -36.91 -3.41
N ASP A 44 8.14 -37.20 -4.42
CA ASP A 44 7.54 -36.18 -5.31
C ASP A 44 6.09 -35.73 -4.97
N THR A 45 5.78 -35.25 -3.77
CA THR A 45 4.45 -34.62 -3.50
C THR A 45 4.53 -33.51 -2.44
N GLU A 46 5.35 -32.50 -2.69
CA GLU A 46 5.59 -31.40 -1.75
C GLU A 46 4.45 -30.34 -1.79
N ASP A 47 3.80 -30.22 -2.94
CA ASP A 47 2.75 -29.23 -3.23
C ASP A 47 1.38 -29.60 -2.64
N GLU A 48 1.00 -30.89 -2.63
CA GLU A 48 -0.24 -31.37 -1.99
C GLU A 48 -0.27 -31.06 -0.48
N SER A 49 0.84 -31.29 0.22
CA SER A 49 0.98 -30.95 1.63
C SER A 49 0.93 -29.44 1.84
N LEU A 50 1.70 -28.68 1.06
CA LEU A 50 1.71 -27.22 1.17
C LEU A 50 0.32 -26.60 0.95
N GLU A 51 -0.47 -27.11 0.00
CA GLU A 51 -1.85 -26.67 -0.22
C GLU A 51 -2.73 -26.87 1.02
N GLY A 52 -2.56 -27.99 1.73
CA GLY A 52 -3.33 -28.33 2.93
C GLY A 52 -2.98 -27.52 4.18
N PHE A 53 -1.89 -26.75 4.19
CA PHE A 53 -1.39 -25.99 5.34
C PHE A 53 -1.11 -24.51 5.03
N LEU A 54 -1.80 -23.94 4.03
CA LEU A 54 -1.65 -22.52 3.67
C LEU A 54 -1.96 -21.53 4.81
N ASP A 55 -2.67 -21.98 5.84
CA ASP A 55 -3.05 -21.21 7.03
C ASP A 55 -2.05 -21.34 8.19
N ASP A 56 -1.04 -22.20 8.11
CA ASP A 56 0.05 -22.28 9.10
C ASP A 56 1.33 -21.60 8.58
N PRO A 57 1.65 -20.39 9.05
CA PRO A 57 2.84 -19.66 8.62
C PRO A 57 4.15 -20.43 8.83
N ALA A 58 4.24 -21.28 9.86
CA ALA A 58 5.46 -22.03 10.13
C ALA A 58 5.70 -23.13 9.08
N VAL A 59 4.61 -23.76 8.60
CA VAL A 59 4.66 -24.78 7.54
C VAL A 59 4.98 -24.12 6.20
N VAL A 60 4.27 -23.03 5.87
CA VAL A 60 4.49 -22.27 4.63
C VAL A 60 5.94 -21.77 4.53
N LEU A 61 6.49 -21.23 5.62
CA LEU A 61 7.86 -20.76 5.65
C LEU A 61 8.88 -21.90 5.57
N ALA A 62 8.61 -23.06 6.17
CA ALA A 62 9.46 -24.24 6.02
C ALA A 62 9.52 -24.66 4.54
N PHE A 63 8.39 -24.83 3.85
CA PHE A 63 8.43 -25.15 2.42
C PHE A 63 9.17 -24.09 1.58
N ALA A 64 8.94 -22.81 1.86
CA ALA A 64 9.61 -21.71 1.14
C ALA A 64 11.14 -21.71 1.33
N ASP A 65 11.64 -21.98 2.54
CA ASP A 65 13.09 -22.07 2.82
C ASP A 65 13.79 -23.17 2.01
N HIS A 66 13.03 -24.22 1.68
CA HIS A 66 13.52 -25.40 0.95
C HIS A 66 13.09 -25.40 -0.53
N GLY A 67 12.76 -24.22 -1.07
CA GLY A 67 12.52 -24.01 -2.51
C GLY A 67 11.20 -24.57 -3.04
N VAL A 68 10.31 -25.02 -2.16
CA VAL A 68 9.02 -25.59 -2.54
C VAL A 68 7.95 -24.51 -2.58
N HIS A 69 7.25 -24.41 -3.70
CA HIS A 69 6.16 -23.46 -3.88
C HIS A 69 5.00 -24.07 -4.67
N LEU A 70 3.78 -23.63 -4.35
CA LEU A 70 2.64 -23.90 -5.22
C LEU A 70 2.83 -23.22 -6.57
N SER A 71 2.34 -23.87 -7.63
CA SER A 71 2.42 -23.37 -9.01
C SER A 71 1.78 -21.99 -9.19
N ASP A 72 0.70 -21.70 -8.45
CA ASP A 72 0.02 -20.40 -8.42
C ASP A 72 0.61 -19.40 -7.41
N ARG A 73 1.69 -19.77 -6.71
CA ARG A 73 2.44 -18.96 -5.73
C ARG A 73 1.59 -18.38 -4.58
N ARG A 74 0.36 -18.85 -4.33
CA ARG A 74 -0.49 -18.30 -3.25
C ARG A 74 0.10 -18.51 -1.85
N CYS A 75 0.96 -19.52 -1.67
CA CYS A 75 1.76 -19.73 -0.46
C CYS A 75 2.72 -18.58 -0.16
N CYS A 76 3.08 -17.77 -1.17
CA CYS A 76 4.02 -16.66 -1.03
C CYS A 76 3.35 -15.36 -0.58
N ARG A 77 2.05 -15.34 -0.26
CA ARG A 77 1.29 -14.11 0.05
C ARG A 77 1.92 -13.27 1.17
N ALA A 78 2.49 -13.92 2.20
CA ALA A 78 3.19 -13.22 3.28
C ALA A 78 4.54 -12.62 2.80
N SER A 79 5.31 -13.36 2.00
CA SER A 79 6.57 -12.88 1.41
C SER A 79 6.37 -11.81 0.34
N LEU A 80 5.28 -11.88 -0.42
CA LEU A 80 4.85 -10.84 -1.37
C LEU A 80 4.44 -9.54 -0.68
N ALA A 81 4.01 -9.61 0.59
CA ALA A 81 3.62 -8.44 1.36
C ALA A 81 4.82 -7.69 1.97
N ASP A 82 5.96 -8.37 2.15
CA ASP A 82 7.15 -7.82 2.81
C ASP A 82 7.99 -6.94 1.86
N ASP A 83 8.33 -7.48 0.67
CA ASP A 83 8.95 -6.69 -0.41
C ASP A 83 8.32 -7.05 -1.78
N PRO A 84 7.13 -6.48 -2.08
CA PRO A 84 6.44 -6.73 -3.33
C PRO A 84 7.28 -6.34 -4.56
N ARG A 85 8.17 -5.34 -4.42
CA ARG A 85 9.00 -4.83 -5.51
C ARG A 85 10.08 -5.83 -5.89
N ALA A 86 10.84 -6.32 -4.92
CA ALA A 86 11.86 -7.33 -5.17
C ALA A 86 11.26 -8.61 -5.76
N GLN A 87 10.07 -9.00 -5.31
CA GLN A 87 9.37 -10.16 -5.83
C GLN A 87 8.95 -9.97 -7.30
N LEU A 88 8.33 -8.84 -7.65
CA LEU A 88 7.97 -8.55 -9.04
C LEU A 88 9.20 -8.46 -9.95
N LEU A 89 10.32 -7.95 -9.46
CA LEU A 89 11.59 -7.94 -10.18
C LEU A 89 12.15 -9.36 -10.38
N SER A 90 12.01 -10.25 -9.40
CA SER A 90 12.44 -11.65 -9.53
C SER A 90 11.59 -12.45 -10.53
N MET A 91 10.35 -12.03 -10.77
CA MET A 91 9.43 -12.63 -11.76
C MET A 91 9.64 -12.10 -13.19
N ARG A 92 10.57 -11.16 -13.37
CA ARG A 92 10.95 -10.59 -14.67
C ARG A 92 11.50 -11.68 -15.59
N SER A 93 11.05 -11.70 -16.85
CA SER A 93 11.67 -12.50 -17.91
C SER A 93 13.09 -12.00 -18.18
N ASP A 94 14.04 -12.90 -18.44
CA ASP A 94 15.42 -12.54 -18.81
C ASP A 94 15.52 -11.59 -20.02
N GLU A 95 14.48 -11.56 -20.86
CA GLU A 95 14.38 -10.69 -22.04
C GLU A 95 14.03 -9.22 -21.71
N VAL A 96 13.44 -8.95 -20.54
CA VAL A 96 13.09 -7.59 -20.10
C VAL A 96 14.23 -7.08 -19.26
N ASP A 97 14.84 -5.92 -19.57
CA ASP A 97 15.91 -5.37 -18.74
C ASP A 97 15.44 -5.02 -17.32
N GLU A 98 16.27 -5.25 -16.31
CA GLU A 98 15.89 -4.98 -14.90
C GLU A 98 15.60 -3.50 -14.68
N ALA A 99 16.40 -2.61 -15.25
CA ALA A 99 16.17 -1.17 -15.12
C ALA A 99 14.89 -0.75 -15.87
N GLU A 100 14.52 -1.43 -16.95
CA GLU A 100 13.23 -1.23 -17.62
C GLU A 100 12.05 -1.65 -16.74
N MET A 101 12.10 -2.84 -16.14
CA MET A 101 11.06 -3.31 -15.22
C MET A 101 10.94 -2.41 -13.99
N VAL A 102 12.07 -1.97 -13.43
CA VAL A 102 12.12 -0.99 -12.32
C VAL A 102 11.39 0.29 -12.69
N ARG A 103 11.69 0.89 -13.85
CA ARG A 103 11.02 2.11 -14.33
C ARG A 103 9.52 1.89 -14.52
N ALA A 104 9.11 0.74 -15.04
CA ALA A 104 7.70 0.41 -15.23
C ALA A 104 6.96 0.26 -13.90
N LEU A 105 7.58 -0.41 -12.91
CA LEU A 105 7.03 -0.52 -11.56
C LEU A 105 6.94 0.84 -10.87
N ASP A 106 7.97 1.67 -10.97
CA ASP A 106 7.96 3.04 -10.45
C ASP A 106 6.87 3.89 -11.09
N ALA A 107 6.71 3.79 -12.41
CA ALA A 107 5.65 4.49 -13.13
C ALA A 107 4.26 4.00 -12.71
N PHE A 108 4.08 2.68 -12.52
CA PHE A 108 2.82 2.09 -12.09
C PHE A 108 2.45 2.50 -10.67
N VAL A 109 3.40 2.42 -9.73
CA VAL A 109 3.19 2.85 -8.34
C VAL A 109 3.00 4.36 -8.27
N GLY A 110 3.74 5.13 -9.07
CA GLY A 110 3.68 6.60 -9.12
C GLY A 110 2.42 7.18 -9.79
N ALA A 111 1.79 6.46 -10.71
CA ALA A 111 0.61 6.97 -11.44
C ALA A 111 -0.58 7.33 -10.51
N PRO A 112 -0.98 6.50 -9.53
CA PRO A 112 -1.95 6.90 -8.51
C PRO A 112 -1.53 8.13 -7.70
N TYR A 113 -0.24 8.33 -7.47
CA TYR A 113 0.26 9.52 -6.75
C TYR A 113 0.12 10.80 -7.57
N ARG A 114 0.35 10.75 -8.90
CA ARG A 114 0.13 11.90 -9.78
C ARG A 114 -1.35 12.23 -9.96
N GLU A 115 -2.22 11.22 -10.08
CA GLU A 115 -3.67 11.43 -10.11
C GLU A 115 -4.16 12.09 -8.80
N ARG A 116 -3.67 11.59 -7.65
CA ARG A 116 -3.91 12.24 -6.35
C ARG A 116 -3.40 13.68 -6.34
N ALA A 117 -2.22 13.96 -6.88
CA ALA A 117 -1.66 15.30 -6.95
C ALA A 117 -2.53 16.26 -7.78
N HIS A 118 -3.12 15.80 -8.90
CA HIS A 118 -4.10 16.60 -9.66
C HIS A 118 -5.34 16.95 -8.84
N LEU A 119 -5.89 16.00 -8.08
CA LEU A 119 -7.04 16.28 -7.21
C LEU A 119 -6.68 17.24 -6.07
N LEU A 120 -5.49 17.09 -5.47
CA LEU A 120 -4.99 18.02 -4.46
C LEU A 120 -4.75 19.42 -5.01
N ALA A 121 -4.26 19.54 -6.26
CA ALA A 121 -4.12 20.83 -6.94
C ALA A 121 -5.49 21.48 -7.17
N LEU A 122 -6.50 20.71 -7.60
CA LEU A 122 -7.87 21.23 -7.70
C LEU A 122 -8.39 21.73 -6.34
N LEU A 123 -8.20 20.96 -5.27
CA LEU A 123 -8.59 21.38 -3.92
C LEU A 123 -7.84 22.63 -3.46
N ALA A 124 -6.54 22.73 -3.72
CA ALA A 124 -5.75 23.92 -3.42
C ALA A 124 -6.25 25.16 -4.19
N ALA A 125 -6.72 24.99 -5.43
CA ALA A 125 -7.31 26.07 -6.22
C ALA A 125 -8.71 26.48 -5.73
N MET A 126 -9.44 25.56 -5.10
CA MET A 126 -10.79 25.80 -4.54
C MET A 126 -10.76 26.39 -3.12
N THR A 127 -9.67 26.21 -2.40
CA THR A 127 -9.48 26.66 -1.02
C THR A 127 -8.69 27.97 -0.96
N SER A 128 -8.98 28.82 0.01
CA SER A 128 -8.18 30.02 0.26
C SER A 128 -7.02 29.69 1.21
N GLY A 129 -5.85 30.27 0.94
CA GLY A 129 -4.69 30.18 1.86
C GLY A 129 -3.88 28.88 1.77
N ALA A 130 -4.06 28.08 0.72
CA ALA A 130 -3.18 26.94 0.45
C ALA A 130 -1.73 27.41 0.23
N VAL A 131 -0.76 26.68 0.80
CA VAL A 131 0.67 26.98 0.67
C VAL A 131 1.48 25.70 0.51
N LEU A 132 2.65 25.82 -0.11
CA LEU A 132 3.68 24.79 -0.17
C LEU A 132 4.87 25.18 0.70
N ALA A 133 5.38 24.27 1.51
CA ALA A 133 6.62 24.45 2.25
C ALA A 133 7.56 23.24 2.08
N PRO A 134 8.88 23.39 2.28
CA PRO A 134 9.79 22.26 2.25
C PRO A 134 9.38 21.17 3.24
N ALA A 135 9.57 19.89 2.88
CA ALA A 135 9.34 18.73 3.74
C ALA A 135 10.64 18.30 4.46
N PRO A 136 10.93 18.79 5.69
CA PRO A 136 12.17 18.46 6.38
C PRO A 136 12.20 17.03 6.95
N ASP A 137 11.05 16.36 6.99
CA ASP A 137 10.85 14.99 7.46
C ASP A 137 11.10 13.94 6.37
N VAL A 138 11.43 14.36 5.15
CA VAL A 138 11.80 13.49 4.03
C VAL A 138 13.27 13.72 3.69
N ASP A 139 14.07 12.66 3.73
CA ASP A 139 15.52 12.72 3.48
C ASP A 139 15.85 13.04 2.00
N GLU A 140 14.91 12.77 1.08
CA GLU A 140 15.05 13.05 -0.34
C GLU A 140 14.84 14.54 -0.66
N PRO A 141 15.73 15.17 -1.45
CA PRO A 141 15.62 16.59 -1.75
C PRO A 141 14.44 16.92 -2.67
N GLY A 142 13.86 18.10 -2.47
CA GLY A 142 12.85 18.68 -3.35
C GLY A 142 11.40 18.38 -2.96
N TRP A 143 11.16 17.44 -2.06
CA TRP A 143 9.83 17.18 -1.52
C TRP A 143 9.25 18.41 -0.82
N GLN A 144 7.98 18.67 -1.05
CA GLN A 144 7.22 19.76 -0.42
C GLN A 144 6.03 19.18 0.35
N ILE A 145 5.51 19.93 1.31
CA ILE A 145 4.24 19.66 1.98
C ILE A 145 3.25 20.72 1.53
N LEU A 146 2.13 20.28 0.96
CA LEU A 146 0.97 21.12 0.72
C LEU A 146 0.19 21.25 2.02
N PHE A 147 -0.07 22.48 2.45
CA PHE A 147 -0.99 22.79 3.55
C PHE A 147 -2.20 23.52 2.99
N LEU A 148 -3.39 23.07 3.36
CA LEU A 148 -4.65 23.73 3.04
C LEU A 148 -5.69 23.44 4.12
N THR A 149 -6.82 24.13 4.07
CA THR A 149 -7.91 23.97 5.04
C THR A 149 -9.17 23.45 4.33
N ILE A 150 -9.75 22.37 4.88
CA ILE A 150 -11.02 21.78 4.44
C ILE A 150 -11.95 21.76 5.66
N GLY A 151 -13.13 22.38 5.57
CA GLY A 151 -14.06 22.43 6.71
C GLY A 151 -13.46 23.00 8.00
N ASP A 152 -12.69 24.09 7.88
CA ASP A 152 -11.94 24.72 8.99
C ASP A 152 -10.84 23.83 9.62
N GLN A 153 -10.55 22.67 9.03
CA GLN A 153 -9.51 21.76 9.49
C GLN A 153 -8.30 21.80 8.56
N GLN A 154 -7.11 21.96 9.14
CA GLN A 154 -5.86 21.84 8.37
C GLN A 154 -5.70 20.41 7.87
N CYS A 155 -5.37 20.28 6.60
CA CYS A 155 -4.96 19.05 5.96
C CYS A 155 -3.59 19.25 5.32
N SER A 156 -2.74 18.24 5.40
CA SER A 156 -1.43 18.26 4.74
C SER A 156 -1.09 16.96 4.02
N TRP A 157 -0.33 17.11 2.93
CA TRP A 157 0.18 16.00 2.12
C TRP A 157 1.57 16.31 1.58
N HIS A 158 2.45 15.31 1.59
CA HIS A 158 3.71 15.36 0.86
C HIS A 158 3.45 15.33 -0.66
N ILE A 159 4.10 16.24 -1.37
CA ILE A 159 4.08 16.40 -2.81
C ILE A 159 5.48 16.06 -3.33
N ALA A 160 5.54 15.08 -4.23
CA ALA A 160 6.78 14.65 -4.84
C ALA A 160 7.36 15.76 -5.74
N PRO A 161 8.70 15.84 -5.88
CA PRO A 161 9.34 16.80 -6.78
C PRO A 161 8.80 16.77 -8.22
N ALA A 162 8.39 15.59 -8.70
CA ALA A 162 7.89 15.38 -10.06
C ALA A 162 6.48 15.95 -10.31
N ASP A 163 5.72 16.25 -9.25
CA ASP A 163 4.34 16.74 -9.34
C ASP A 163 4.20 18.20 -8.91
N ILE A 164 5.31 18.86 -8.53
CA ILE A 164 5.29 20.22 -8.01
C ILE A 164 4.83 21.24 -9.07
N ASP A 165 5.02 20.91 -10.36
CA ASP A 165 4.57 21.71 -11.50
C ASP A 165 3.05 21.91 -11.52
N LEU A 166 2.29 20.93 -11.00
CA LEU A 166 0.83 21.01 -10.91
C LEU A 166 0.35 22.10 -9.94
N PHE A 167 1.21 22.56 -9.03
CA PHE A 167 0.91 23.53 -7.99
C PHE A 167 1.55 24.89 -8.26
N ALA A 168 1.93 25.21 -9.50
CA ALA A 168 2.60 26.47 -9.85
C ALA A 168 1.84 27.75 -9.44
N PHE A 169 0.54 27.65 -9.15
CA PHE A 169 -0.30 28.75 -8.66
C PHE A 169 -0.33 28.88 -7.13
N VAL A 170 0.20 27.90 -6.39
CA VAL A 170 0.25 27.88 -4.93
C VAL A 170 1.50 28.60 -4.45
N GLU A 171 1.34 29.44 -3.43
CA GLU A 171 2.45 30.18 -2.83
C GLU A 171 3.45 29.23 -2.13
N HIS A 172 4.74 29.38 -2.44
CA HIS A 172 5.81 28.70 -1.70
C HIS A 172 6.25 29.56 -0.51
N VAL A 173 6.20 28.99 0.69
CA VAL A 173 6.50 29.64 1.95
C VAL A 173 7.62 28.91 2.70
N PRO A 174 8.37 29.58 3.59
CA PRO A 174 9.34 28.88 4.42
C PRO A 174 8.62 27.97 5.43
N ALA A 175 9.31 26.92 5.90
CA ALA A 175 8.75 25.96 6.88
C ALA A 175 8.38 26.58 8.25
N ILE A 176 8.78 27.83 8.51
CA ILE A 176 8.42 28.59 9.71
C ILE A 176 7.13 29.43 9.53
N ASP A 177 6.55 29.45 8.33
CA ASP A 177 5.29 30.17 8.08
C ASP A 177 4.18 29.58 8.97
N PRO A 178 3.36 30.41 9.66
CA PRO A 178 2.27 29.93 10.50
C PRO A 178 1.28 29.01 9.79
N ARG A 179 1.04 29.20 8.48
CA ARG A 179 0.16 28.36 7.65
C ARG A 179 0.76 26.98 7.39
N ALA A 180 2.09 26.88 7.42
CA ALA A 180 2.87 25.66 7.19
C ALA A 180 3.28 24.95 8.49
N GLN A 181 2.65 25.28 9.63
CA GLN A 181 2.85 24.57 10.88
C GLN A 181 1.85 23.41 10.99
N TRP A 182 2.35 22.18 10.98
CA TRP A 182 1.51 21.00 11.19
C TRP A 182 0.87 21.05 12.58
N ASN A 183 -0.45 20.90 12.64
CA ASN A 183 -1.23 20.99 13.88
C ASN A 183 -1.28 19.67 14.69
N GLY A 184 -0.53 18.63 14.28
CA GLY A 184 -0.44 17.35 14.99
C GLY A 184 -1.49 16.31 14.64
N HIS A 185 -2.33 16.54 13.61
CA HIS A 185 -3.35 15.57 13.20
C HIS A 185 -2.75 14.25 12.69
N THR A 186 -3.35 13.13 13.06
CA THR A 186 -2.99 11.84 12.45
C THR A 186 -3.55 11.71 11.03
N THR A 187 -3.08 10.70 10.29
CA THR A 187 -3.63 10.41 8.95
C THR A 187 -5.11 10.02 9.02
N ASP A 188 -5.49 9.23 10.01
CA ASP A 188 -6.88 8.78 10.19
C ASP A 188 -7.79 9.95 10.56
N GLU A 189 -7.37 10.79 11.52
CA GLU A 189 -8.12 12.00 11.91
C GLU A 189 -8.34 12.95 10.71
N LYS A 190 -7.34 13.11 9.85
CA LYS A 190 -7.46 13.92 8.63
C LYS A 190 -8.56 13.38 7.72
N TYR A 191 -8.57 12.09 7.44
CA TYR A 191 -9.53 11.49 6.51
C TYR A 191 -10.93 11.37 7.11
N GLU A 192 -11.06 11.18 8.42
CA GLU A 192 -12.34 11.24 9.12
C GLU A 192 -12.98 12.63 8.96
N ARG A 193 -12.22 13.71 9.23
CA ARG A 193 -12.69 15.10 9.07
C ARG A 193 -13.06 15.43 7.62
N ILE A 194 -12.27 14.95 6.64
CA ILE A 194 -12.60 15.13 5.21
C ILE A 194 -13.92 14.42 4.88
N ALA A 195 -14.14 13.20 5.40
CA ALA A 195 -15.37 12.45 5.16
C ALA A 195 -16.58 13.16 5.77
N GLU A 196 -16.47 13.66 7.00
CA GLU A 196 -17.50 14.46 7.66
C GLU A 196 -17.86 15.70 6.83
N HIS A 197 -16.86 16.50 6.44
CA HIS A 197 -17.09 17.70 5.64
C HIS A 197 -17.68 17.38 4.25
N THR A 198 -17.23 16.28 3.63
CA THR A 198 -17.80 15.81 2.36
C THR A 198 -19.27 15.44 2.51
N ALA A 199 -19.63 14.75 3.60
CA ALA A 199 -21.01 14.37 3.90
C ALA A 199 -21.89 15.62 4.13
N GLU A 200 -21.37 16.64 4.82
CA GLU A 200 -22.04 17.92 4.98
C GLU A 200 -22.30 18.59 3.62
N LEU A 201 -21.27 18.73 2.78
CA LEU A 201 -21.40 19.32 1.45
C LEU A 201 -22.39 18.55 0.56
N ALA A 202 -22.37 17.22 0.60
CA ALA A 202 -23.28 16.37 -0.15
C ALA A 202 -24.75 16.51 0.30
N GLN A 203 -25.00 16.80 1.59
CA GLN A 203 -26.35 17.03 2.11
C GLN A 203 -26.88 18.44 1.76
N HIS A 204 -25.99 19.44 1.67
CA HIS A 204 -26.39 20.83 1.40
C HIS A 204 -26.66 21.11 -0.10
N CYS A 205 -26.15 20.28 -1.00
CA CYS A 205 -26.43 20.35 -2.44
C CYS A 205 -27.41 19.24 -2.86
N GLY A 206 -28.71 19.42 -2.57
CA GLY A 206 -29.77 18.59 -3.16
C GLY A 206 -29.94 18.86 -4.67
N PRO A 207 -30.69 18.02 -5.42
CA PRO A 207 -30.92 18.19 -6.86
C PRO A 207 -31.57 19.54 -7.24
N GLU A 208 -32.27 20.19 -6.30
CA GLU A 208 -32.83 21.54 -6.50
C GLU A 208 -31.76 22.65 -6.58
N CYS A 209 -30.56 22.43 -6.03
CA CYS A 209 -29.46 23.40 -6.09
C CYS A 209 -28.76 23.41 -7.47
N ALA A 210 -28.88 22.33 -8.25
CA ALA A 210 -28.26 22.20 -9.57
C ALA A 210 -28.89 23.15 -10.63
N GLU A 211 -30.14 23.58 -10.45
CA GLU A 211 -30.83 24.48 -11.39
C GLU A 211 -30.72 25.98 -11.04
N MET A 212 -30.21 26.32 -9.85
CA MET A 212 -30.17 27.69 -9.33
C MET A 212 -28.79 28.36 -9.40
N HIS A 213 -27.85 27.81 -10.18
CA HIS A 213 -26.61 28.49 -10.48
C HIS A 213 -26.87 29.68 -11.40
N THR A 214 -26.93 30.90 -10.83
CA THR A 214 -26.73 32.12 -11.63
C THR A 214 -25.32 32.10 -12.23
N GLU A 215 -25.11 32.87 -13.31
CA GLU A 215 -24.01 32.87 -14.31
C GLU A 215 -22.55 32.66 -13.83
N THR A 216 -22.29 32.59 -12.53
CA THR A 216 -20.98 32.36 -11.89
C THR A 216 -20.78 30.95 -11.29
N GLY A 217 -21.80 30.08 -11.29
CA GLY A 217 -21.62 28.67 -10.95
C GLY A 217 -21.35 28.35 -9.46
N ARG A 218 -21.53 29.30 -8.53
CA ARG A 218 -21.39 29.07 -7.07
C ARG A 218 -22.69 29.33 -6.32
N CYS A 219 -23.06 28.43 -5.42
CA CYS A 219 -24.24 28.53 -4.56
C CYS A 219 -24.15 29.75 -3.64
N GLU A 220 -25.19 30.59 -3.60
CA GLU A 220 -25.23 31.82 -2.77
C GLU A 220 -25.21 31.52 -1.25
N ILE A 221 -25.60 30.32 -0.82
CA ILE A 221 -25.51 29.90 0.58
C ILE A 221 -24.04 29.86 1.05
N ALA A 222 -23.11 29.55 0.14
CA ALA A 222 -21.67 29.57 0.43
C ALA A 222 -21.04 30.97 0.39
N ARG A 223 -21.75 32.02 -0.06
CA ARG A 223 -21.22 33.40 -0.14
C ARG A 223 -21.33 34.19 1.17
N ASN A 224 -22.18 33.75 2.09
CA ASN A 224 -22.46 34.48 3.33
C ASN A 224 -21.79 33.86 4.57
N ARG A 225 -20.71 33.09 4.39
CA ARG A 225 -19.83 32.62 5.47
C ARG A 225 -18.39 33.00 5.16
#